data_AF-A0A2D5UGQ6-F1
#
_entry.id   AF-A0A2D5UGQ6-F1
#
_cell.length_a   1.000
_cell.length_b   1.000
_cell.length_c   1.000
_cell.angle_alpha   90.00
_cell.angle_beta   90.00
_cell.angle_gamma   90.00
#
_symmetry.space_group_name_H-M   'P 1'
#
loop_
_entity.id
_entity.type
_entity.pdbx_description
1 polymer ?
#
loop_
_entity_poly.entity_id
_entity_poly.type
_entity_poly.pdbx_seq_one_letter_code
_entity_poly.pdbx_strand_id
1 'polypeptide(L)'
;ALAPGESSKKGLASCRPGKKGSAAGGSSKKGCAASGPGEKNGFAYLLPDPAGGSACKRIHLFCKWVIRSGDGMDLGLWRAPLLSQLTIPLDTHIARIGGLLGLTERRTPDRRMAEEITDSLRLINPADPVSYDFAMSRLGILGHCPRRPDARLCAGCPLRDICRHWRRSAQKKKATARNRPRPARRPGGRPTG
;
A
#
# COMPACT_ATOMS: atom_id res chain seq x y z
N ALA A 1 -44.86 33.93 -16.90
CA ALA A 1 -44.77 35.18 -16.14
C ALA A 1 -44.20 34.87 -14.75
N LEU A 2 -42.94 35.25 -14.52
CA LEU A 2 -42.34 35.71 -13.26
C LEU A 2 -40.84 35.84 -13.51
N ALA A 3 -40.35 37.07 -13.40
CA ALA A 3 -39.01 37.54 -13.72
C ALA A 3 -37.98 37.14 -12.63
N PRO A 4 -36.66 37.24 -12.92
CA PRO A 4 -35.58 36.66 -12.12
C PRO A 4 -34.98 37.64 -11.09
N GLY A 5 -34.40 37.09 -10.02
CA GLY A 5 -33.60 37.82 -9.03
C GLY A 5 -32.12 37.87 -9.40
N GLU A 6 -31.60 39.10 -9.45
CA GLU A 6 -30.21 39.55 -9.28
C GLU A 6 -29.48 38.92 -8.07
N SER A 7 -28.17 38.98 -7.84
CA SER A 7 -26.96 39.48 -8.48
C SER A 7 -25.80 39.02 -7.59
N SER A 8 -24.64 38.65 -8.15
CA SER A 8 -23.30 39.07 -7.67
C SER A 8 -22.20 38.17 -8.21
N LYS A 9 -21.60 38.62 -9.32
CA LYS A 9 -20.29 38.19 -9.78
C LYS A 9 -19.25 38.87 -8.87
N LYS A 10 -18.40 38.10 -8.19
CA LYS A 10 -17.18 38.62 -7.55
C LYS A 10 -15.96 38.15 -8.34
N GLY A 11 -15.07 39.12 -8.52
CA GLY A 11 -13.96 39.17 -9.48
C GLY A 11 -12.95 38.03 -9.38
N LEU A 12 -12.54 37.59 -10.55
CA LEU A 12 -11.37 36.78 -10.80
C LEU A 12 -10.13 37.70 -10.72
N ALA A 13 -9.35 37.62 -9.64
CA ALA A 13 -8.08 38.32 -9.54
C ALA A 13 -6.99 37.50 -10.23
N SER A 14 -6.57 37.96 -11.42
CA SER A 14 -5.40 37.43 -12.12
C SER A 14 -4.12 37.97 -11.49
N CYS A 15 -3.24 37.10 -11.00
CA CYS A 15 -1.87 37.47 -10.67
C CYS A 15 -0.95 37.13 -11.86
N ARG A 16 -0.36 38.17 -12.47
CA ARG A 16 0.71 38.04 -13.47
C ARG A 16 2.00 37.50 -12.81
N PRO A 17 2.82 36.70 -13.51
CA PRO A 17 4.12 36.28 -13.01
C PRO A 17 5.17 37.38 -13.25
N GLY A 18 5.79 37.84 -12.18
CA GLY A 18 6.98 38.71 -12.21
C GLY A 18 8.26 37.90 -12.46
N LYS A 19 9.07 38.35 -13.41
CA LYS A 19 10.42 37.85 -13.74
C LYS A 19 11.39 38.02 -12.56
N LYS A 20 12.19 36.99 -12.26
CA LYS A 20 13.58 37.04 -11.73
C LYS A 20 14.28 35.77 -12.27
N GLY A 21 15.41 35.80 -12.97
CA GLY A 21 16.69 36.41 -12.58
C GLY A 21 17.56 35.30 -11.98
N SER A 22 18.54 34.81 -12.73
CA SER A 22 19.51 33.76 -12.34
C SER A 22 20.34 34.14 -11.10
N ALA A 23 20.61 33.17 -10.23
CA ALA A 23 21.93 32.87 -9.68
C ALA A 23 21.89 31.66 -8.73
N ALA A 24 23.00 30.94 -8.69
CA ALA A 24 23.24 29.64 -8.07
C ALA A 24 23.23 29.62 -6.53
N GLY A 25 23.20 28.40 -5.97
CA GLY A 25 23.67 28.14 -4.60
C GLY A 25 22.74 27.21 -3.81
N GLY A 26 23.16 25.96 -3.63
CA GLY A 26 22.41 24.97 -2.87
C GLY A 26 22.33 25.29 -1.38
N SER A 27 21.20 24.94 -0.77
CA SER A 27 21.20 24.33 0.56
C SER A 27 19.82 23.76 0.87
N SER A 28 19.84 22.55 1.41
CA SER A 28 18.73 21.77 1.93
C SER A 28 17.81 22.64 2.81
N LYS A 29 16.56 22.87 2.39
CA LYS A 29 15.53 23.49 3.24
C LYS A 29 14.45 22.47 3.57
N LYS A 30 14.62 21.83 4.73
CA LYS A 30 13.49 21.34 5.53
C LYS A 30 12.59 22.53 5.82
N GLY A 31 11.33 22.44 5.42
CA GLY A 31 10.30 23.44 5.71
C GLY A 31 9.01 22.75 6.13
N CYS A 32 8.97 22.24 7.36
CA CYS A 32 7.71 22.05 8.09
C CYS A 32 7.60 23.25 9.03
N ALA A 33 6.73 24.21 8.69
CA ALA A 33 6.49 25.37 9.54
C ALA A 33 5.57 24.97 10.70
N ALA A 34 6.12 25.16 11.91
CA ALA A 34 5.50 25.56 13.17
C ALA A 34 4.13 24.98 13.56
N SER A 35 4.14 24.04 14.50
CA SER A 35 3.14 23.98 15.57
C SER A 35 3.78 24.51 16.86
N GLY A 36 3.27 25.62 17.39
CA GLY A 36 3.70 26.21 18.66
C GLY A 36 3.47 25.26 19.85
N PRO A 37 4.11 25.51 21.01
CA PRO A 37 3.99 24.63 22.16
C PRO A 37 2.67 24.89 22.87
N GLY A 38 1.71 23.95 22.79
CA GLY A 38 0.63 23.89 23.78
C GLY A 38 -0.80 23.72 23.29
N GLU A 39 -1.08 23.50 22.00
CA GLU A 39 -2.44 23.10 21.61
C GLU A 39 -2.62 21.59 21.76
N LYS A 40 -3.48 21.20 22.70
CA LYS A 40 -3.88 19.80 22.89
C LYS A 40 -4.67 19.40 21.65
N ASN A 41 -3.99 18.68 20.76
CA ASN A 41 -4.46 18.14 19.49
C ASN A 41 -5.64 17.15 19.66
N GLY A 42 -6.84 17.64 19.98
CA GLY A 42 -8.00 16.80 20.25
C GLY A 42 -8.41 15.93 19.05
N PHE A 43 -8.63 16.57 17.89
CA PHE A 43 -9.09 15.85 16.69
C PHE A 43 -7.97 15.37 15.77
N ALA A 44 -6.76 15.93 15.86
CA ALA A 44 -5.66 15.55 14.96
C ALA A 44 -5.20 14.09 15.16
N TYR A 45 -5.45 13.50 16.34
CA TYR A 45 -5.27 12.06 16.56
C TYR A 45 -6.34 11.21 15.86
N LEU A 46 -7.57 11.72 15.75
CA LEU A 46 -8.71 11.01 15.17
C LEU A 46 -8.72 11.10 13.63
N LEU A 47 -8.42 12.28 13.10
CA LEU A 47 -8.41 12.59 11.67
C LEU A 47 -6.98 12.92 11.22
N PRO A 48 -6.28 11.98 10.57
CA PRO A 48 -4.93 12.22 10.09
C PRO A 48 -4.95 13.26 8.97
N ASP A 49 -3.98 14.17 8.99
CA ASP A 49 -3.73 15.08 7.87
C ASP A 49 -3.24 14.31 6.62
N PRO A 50 -3.97 14.35 5.50
CA PRO A 50 -3.54 13.72 4.24
C PRO A 50 -2.25 14.31 3.67
N ALA A 51 -1.93 15.57 3.97
CA ALA A 51 -0.69 16.22 3.56
C ALA A 51 0.50 15.80 4.45
N GLY A 52 0.24 15.37 5.69
CA GLY A 52 1.24 14.95 6.68
C GLY A 52 1.88 13.57 6.45
N GLY A 53 1.64 12.93 5.29
CA GLY A 53 2.27 11.66 4.93
C GLY A 53 1.74 10.41 5.65
N SER A 54 0.70 10.54 6.47
CA SER A 54 0.00 9.40 7.09
C SER A 54 -0.59 8.47 6.04
N ALA A 55 -0.74 7.18 6.36
CA ALA A 55 -1.48 6.23 5.52
C ALA A 55 -3.00 6.50 5.49
N CYS A 56 -3.50 7.42 6.31
CA CYS A 56 -4.92 7.81 6.39
C CYS A 56 -5.89 6.63 6.64
N LYS A 57 -5.40 5.54 7.23
CA LYS A 57 -6.15 4.29 7.46
C LYS A 57 -7.56 4.51 8.00
N ARG A 58 -7.71 5.35 9.03
CA ARG A 58 -9.01 5.58 9.70
C ARG A 58 -10.06 6.16 8.74
N ILE A 59 -9.65 7.12 7.91
CA ILE A 59 -10.54 7.75 6.92
C ILE A 59 -10.87 6.73 5.82
N HIS A 60 -9.88 6.00 5.30
CA HIS A 60 -10.13 4.95 4.29
C HIS A 60 -11.07 3.85 4.80
N LEU A 61 -10.91 3.42 6.06
CA LEU A 61 -11.77 2.40 6.66
C LEU A 61 -13.20 2.91 6.85
N PHE A 62 -13.35 4.15 7.32
CA PHE A 62 -14.67 4.79 7.44
C PHE A 62 -15.36 4.88 6.07
N CYS A 63 -14.66 5.39 5.05
CA CYS A 63 -15.17 5.46 3.69
C CYS A 63 -15.58 4.07 3.19
N LYS A 64 -14.75 3.03 3.38
CA LYS A 64 -15.11 1.66 3.03
C LYS A 64 -16.44 1.24 3.67
N TRP A 65 -16.58 1.39 4.98
CA TRP A 65 -17.78 0.98 5.72
C TRP A 65 -19.05 1.69 5.28
N VAL A 66 -19.00 2.99 5.01
CA VAL A 66 -20.21 3.75 4.66
C VAL A 66 -20.56 3.65 3.18
N ILE A 67 -19.60 3.31 2.30
CA ILE A 67 -19.80 3.29 0.85
C ILE A 67 -20.07 1.86 0.35
N ARG A 68 -19.31 0.88 0.82
CA ARG A 68 -19.43 -0.50 0.36
C ARG A 68 -20.65 -1.16 0.98
N SER A 69 -21.39 -1.91 0.17
CA SER A 69 -22.66 -2.54 0.53
C SER A 69 -22.72 -3.98 -0.01
N GLY A 70 -23.61 -4.80 0.56
CA GLY A 70 -23.92 -6.13 0.04
C GLY A 70 -22.96 -7.27 0.44
N ASP A 71 -21.98 -7.01 1.32
CA ASP A 71 -21.02 -8.02 1.78
C ASP A 71 -21.29 -8.57 3.20
N GLY A 72 -22.36 -8.09 3.85
CA GLY A 72 -22.75 -8.48 5.20
C GLY A 72 -21.82 -7.99 6.30
N MET A 73 -20.83 -7.15 5.97
CA MET A 73 -19.85 -6.60 6.92
C MET A 73 -19.88 -5.06 6.94
N ASP A 74 -19.98 -4.43 5.78
CA ASP A 74 -19.99 -2.98 5.63
C ASP A 74 -21.43 -2.43 5.64
N LEU A 75 -21.60 -1.18 6.09
CA LEU A 75 -22.92 -0.58 6.34
C LEU A 75 -23.63 -0.09 5.06
N GLY A 76 -22.88 0.37 4.06
CA GLY A 76 -23.43 0.73 2.74
C GLY A 76 -24.42 1.91 2.74
N LEU A 77 -24.26 2.86 3.64
CA LEU A 77 -25.20 3.98 3.83
C LEU A 77 -25.17 5.03 2.70
N TRP A 78 -24.07 5.16 1.96
CA TRP A 78 -23.84 6.22 0.98
C TRP A 78 -23.96 5.70 -0.46
N ARG A 79 -24.73 6.42 -1.29
CA ARG A 79 -24.98 6.06 -2.70
C ARG A 79 -24.09 6.78 -3.72
N ALA A 80 -23.31 7.78 -3.30
CA ALA A 80 -22.69 8.76 -4.20
C ALA A 80 -21.24 8.47 -4.67
N PRO A 81 -20.37 7.76 -3.93
CA PRO A 81 -19.02 7.45 -4.43
C PRO A 81 -18.91 6.06 -5.05
N LEU A 82 -18.12 5.94 -6.13
CA LEU A 82 -17.83 4.68 -6.80
C LEU A 82 -16.87 3.83 -5.95
N LEU A 83 -17.18 2.55 -5.76
CA LEU A 83 -16.33 1.59 -5.01
C LEU A 83 -14.89 1.52 -5.56
N SER A 84 -14.74 1.70 -6.87
CA SER A 84 -13.44 1.69 -7.56
C SER A 84 -12.51 2.85 -7.16
N GLN A 85 -13.04 3.90 -6.53
CA GLN A 85 -12.28 5.06 -6.05
C GLN A 85 -11.80 4.90 -4.60
N LEU A 86 -12.22 3.85 -3.90
CA LEU A 86 -11.78 3.60 -2.54
C LEU A 86 -10.31 3.18 -2.52
N THR A 87 -9.59 3.69 -1.52
CA THR A 87 -8.23 3.28 -1.20
C THR A 87 -8.26 2.28 -0.06
N ILE A 88 -7.41 1.25 -0.11
CA ILE A 88 -7.36 0.23 0.93
C ILE A 88 -7.03 0.84 2.30
N PRO A 89 -7.72 0.43 3.39
CA PRO A 89 -7.38 0.86 4.74
C PRO A 89 -6.08 0.19 5.20
N LEU A 90 -4.94 0.77 4.82
CA LEU A 90 -3.61 0.20 5.05
C LEU A 90 -3.33 -0.04 6.54
N ASP A 91 -3.36 -1.30 6.95
CA ASP A 91 -2.92 -1.74 8.28
C ASP A 91 -1.56 -2.46 8.23
N THR A 92 -1.04 -2.84 9.40
CA THR A 92 0.26 -3.50 9.52
C THR A 92 0.30 -4.90 8.89
N HIS A 93 -0.83 -5.61 8.88
CA HIS A 93 -0.98 -6.92 8.25
C HIS A 93 -1.08 -6.78 6.73
N ILE A 94 -1.92 -5.87 6.22
CA ILE A 94 -2.06 -5.54 4.80
C ILE A 94 -0.73 -5.05 4.24
N ALA A 95 -0.03 -4.13 4.90
CA ALA A 95 1.27 -3.63 4.45
C ALA A 95 2.28 -4.78 4.31
N ARG A 96 2.36 -5.66 5.31
CA ARG A 96 3.27 -6.79 5.30
C ARG A 96 2.90 -7.84 4.26
N ILE A 97 1.63 -8.25 4.22
CA ILE A 97 1.13 -9.30 3.31
C ILE A 97 1.18 -8.78 1.88
N GLY A 98 0.80 -7.52 1.63
CA GLY A 98 0.95 -6.87 0.33
C GLY A 98 2.40 -6.86 -0.15
N GLY A 99 3.35 -6.57 0.75
CA GLY A 99 4.77 -6.70 0.45
C GLY A 99 5.23 -8.14 0.14
N LEU A 100 4.64 -9.15 0.78
CA LEU A 100 4.92 -10.58 0.52
C LEU A 100 4.31 -11.07 -0.80
N LEU A 101 3.12 -10.60 -1.16
CA LEU A 101 2.44 -10.93 -2.41
C LEU A 101 2.96 -10.13 -3.60
N GLY A 102 3.68 -9.05 -3.32
CA GLY A 102 4.27 -8.18 -4.32
C GLY A 102 3.35 -7.11 -4.87
N LEU A 103 2.35 -6.71 -4.08
CA LEU A 103 1.45 -5.59 -4.38
C LEU A 103 2.13 -4.22 -4.18
N THR A 104 3.29 -4.18 -3.56
CA THR A 104 4.12 -2.98 -3.37
C THR A 104 5.59 -3.37 -3.20
N GLU A 105 6.49 -2.45 -3.51
CA GLU A 105 7.91 -2.53 -3.17
C GLU A 105 8.30 -1.58 -2.01
N ARG A 106 7.37 -0.73 -1.57
CA ARG A 106 7.61 0.20 -0.47
C ARG A 106 7.82 -0.55 0.84
N ARG A 107 8.59 0.07 1.72
CA ARG A 107 8.82 -0.41 3.10
C ARG A 107 8.11 0.46 4.14
N THR A 108 7.84 1.71 3.79
CA THR A 108 7.20 2.68 4.67
C THR A 108 5.68 2.59 4.50
N PRO A 109 4.91 2.32 5.56
CA PRO A 109 3.45 2.29 5.51
C PRO A 109 2.90 3.72 5.47
N ASP A 110 2.93 4.33 4.28
CA ASP A 110 2.44 5.67 3.99
C ASP A 110 1.24 5.63 3.03
N ARG A 111 0.65 6.79 2.73
CA ARG A 111 -0.46 6.91 1.76
C ARG A 111 -0.10 6.31 0.40
N ARG A 112 1.14 6.50 -0.06
CA ARG A 112 1.60 5.97 -1.34
C ARG A 112 1.62 4.45 -1.36
N MET A 113 1.98 3.80 -0.25
CA MET A 113 1.86 2.35 -0.13
C MET A 113 0.41 1.89 -0.24
N ALA A 114 -0.54 2.62 0.38
CA ALA A 114 -1.95 2.30 0.28
C ALA A 114 -2.44 2.42 -1.18
N GLU A 115 -2.02 3.47 -1.89
CA GLU A 115 -2.30 3.69 -3.31
C GLU A 115 -1.70 2.57 -4.18
N GLU A 116 -0.41 2.25 -4.05
CA GLU A 116 0.25 1.17 -4.81
C GLU A 116 -0.42 -0.20 -4.63
N ILE A 117 -0.79 -0.53 -3.39
CA ILE A 117 -1.51 -1.78 -3.10
C ILE A 117 -2.88 -1.74 -3.76
N THR A 118 -3.60 -0.62 -3.65
CA THR A 118 -4.94 -0.47 -4.27
C THR A 118 -4.87 -0.59 -5.78
N ASP A 119 -3.88 0.05 -6.42
CA ASP A 119 -3.67 -0.02 -7.86
C ASP A 119 -3.35 -1.44 -8.32
N SER A 120 -2.52 -2.18 -7.55
CA SER A 120 -2.24 -3.59 -7.82
C SER A 120 -3.48 -4.47 -7.69
N LEU A 121 -4.33 -4.23 -6.68
CA LEU A 121 -5.59 -4.95 -6.50
C LEU A 121 -6.63 -4.59 -7.56
N ARG A 122 -6.60 -3.36 -8.09
CA ARG A 122 -7.45 -2.91 -9.20
C ARG A 122 -7.19 -3.70 -10.48
N LEU A 123 -5.97 -4.23 -10.67
CA LEU A 123 -5.68 -5.15 -11.77
C LEU A 123 -6.40 -6.50 -11.65
N ILE A 124 -6.82 -6.88 -10.44
CA ILE A 124 -7.51 -8.15 -10.14
C ILE A 124 -9.02 -7.93 -10.14
N ASN A 125 -9.48 -6.89 -9.44
CA ASN A 125 -10.89 -6.51 -9.39
C ASN A 125 -11.02 -4.97 -9.53
N PRO A 126 -11.26 -4.46 -10.75
CA PRO A 126 -11.36 -3.02 -10.97
C PRO A 126 -12.64 -2.41 -10.39
N ALA A 127 -13.70 -3.19 -10.23
CA ALA A 127 -14.97 -2.73 -9.68
C ALA A 127 -14.89 -2.50 -8.16
N ASP A 128 -14.14 -3.36 -7.46
CA ASP A 128 -13.95 -3.28 -6.02
C ASP A 128 -12.54 -3.74 -5.58
N PRO A 129 -11.53 -2.86 -5.71
CA PRO A 129 -10.16 -3.19 -5.33
C PRO A 129 -9.96 -3.31 -3.81
N VAL A 130 -10.87 -2.75 -2.99
CA VAL A 130 -10.74 -2.76 -1.53
C VAL A 130 -11.34 -4.00 -0.87
N SER A 131 -12.14 -4.78 -1.61
CA SER A 131 -12.75 -6.05 -1.16
C SER A 131 -11.78 -7.06 -0.50
N TYR A 132 -10.50 -6.99 -0.83
CA TYR A 132 -9.47 -7.90 -0.31
C TYR A 132 -8.95 -7.53 1.09
N ASP A 133 -9.26 -6.33 1.59
CA ASP A 133 -8.71 -5.82 2.85
C ASP A 133 -9.02 -6.76 4.02
N PHE A 134 -10.27 -7.21 4.13
CA PHE A 134 -10.73 -8.08 5.21
C PHE A 134 -9.97 -9.40 5.19
N ALA A 135 -9.86 -10.04 4.02
CA ALA A 135 -9.15 -11.31 3.89
C ALA A 135 -7.66 -11.17 4.25
N MET A 136 -7.00 -10.10 3.77
CA MET A 136 -5.60 -9.83 4.07
C MET A 136 -5.37 -9.55 5.56
N SER A 137 -6.16 -8.64 6.16
CA SER A 137 -6.07 -8.31 7.57
C SER A 137 -6.34 -9.54 8.44
N ARG A 138 -7.41 -10.29 8.16
CA ARG A 138 -7.81 -11.45 8.95
C ARG A 138 -6.80 -12.59 8.86
N LEU A 139 -6.21 -12.83 7.68
CA LEU A 139 -5.12 -13.78 7.50
C LEU A 139 -3.92 -13.46 8.41
N GLY A 140 -3.62 -12.17 8.58
CA GLY A 140 -2.56 -11.70 9.46
C GLY A 140 -2.91 -11.80 10.95
N ILE A 141 -4.13 -11.42 11.32
CA ILE A 141 -4.63 -11.42 12.71
C ILE A 141 -4.73 -12.85 13.26
N LEU A 142 -5.26 -13.78 12.47
CA LEU A 142 -5.41 -15.19 12.85
C LEU A 142 -4.09 -15.97 12.86
N GLY A 143 -2.97 -15.35 12.48
CA GLY A 143 -1.65 -15.98 12.47
C GLY A 143 -1.43 -16.97 11.33
N HIS A 144 -2.36 -17.11 10.38
CA HIS A 144 -2.20 -17.97 9.20
C HIS A 144 -1.07 -17.50 8.26
N CYS A 145 -0.77 -16.20 8.26
CA CYS A 145 0.44 -15.66 7.66
C CYS A 145 1.31 -14.98 8.74
N PRO A 146 2.15 -15.75 9.46
CA PRO A 146 2.95 -15.22 10.56
C PRO A 146 4.05 -14.27 10.08
N ARG A 147 4.51 -13.37 10.96
CA ARG A 147 5.56 -12.39 10.64
C ARG A 147 6.91 -13.07 10.36
N ARG A 148 7.22 -14.14 11.08
CA ARG A 148 8.34 -15.04 10.75
C ARG A 148 7.76 -16.23 9.99
N PRO A 149 8.29 -16.58 8.81
CA PRO A 149 7.80 -17.74 8.06
C PRO A 149 7.86 -19.02 8.88
N ASP A 150 6.76 -19.75 8.89
CA ASP A 150 6.63 -21.06 9.55
C ASP A 150 6.51 -22.13 8.47
N ALA A 151 7.35 -23.17 8.55
CA ALA A 151 7.40 -24.20 7.51
C ALA A 151 6.09 -24.99 7.39
N ARG A 152 5.39 -25.25 8.49
CA ARG A 152 4.13 -26.01 8.51
C ARG A 152 3.01 -25.19 7.89
N LEU A 153 2.85 -23.94 8.34
CA LEU A 153 1.80 -23.06 7.82
C LEU A 153 2.05 -22.65 6.36
N CYS A 154 3.30 -22.33 6.00
CA CYS A 154 3.63 -21.88 4.66
C CYS A 154 3.60 -23.02 3.62
N ALA A 155 3.80 -24.28 4.01
CA ALA A 155 3.79 -25.41 3.08
C ALA A 155 2.41 -25.62 2.43
N GLY A 156 1.33 -25.47 3.19
CA GLY A 156 -0.06 -25.59 2.70
C GLY A 156 -0.68 -24.27 2.25
N CYS A 157 0.09 -23.20 2.12
CA CYS A 157 -0.47 -21.89 1.78
C CYS A 157 -0.94 -21.84 0.32
N PRO A 158 -2.20 -21.49 0.04
CA PRO A 158 -2.73 -21.42 -1.34
C PRO A 158 -2.07 -20.32 -2.18
N LEU A 159 -1.40 -19.36 -1.55
CA LEU A 159 -0.70 -18.25 -2.22
C LEU A 159 0.79 -18.54 -2.43
N ARG A 160 1.21 -19.81 -2.33
CA ARG A 160 2.62 -20.24 -2.39
C ARG A 160 3.34 -19.72 -3.64
N ASP A 161 2.70 -19.78 -4.80
CA ASP A 161 3.35 -19.50 -6.09
C ASP A 161 3.63 -18.01 -6.29
N ILE A 162 2.80 -17.14 -5.70
CA ILE A 162 2.96 -15.69 -5.77
C ILE A 162 3.73 -15.11 -4.57
N CYS A 163 3.87 -15.86 -3.48
CA CYS A 163 4.53 -15.39 -2.26
C CYS A 163 6.05 -15.24 -2.42
N ARG A 164 6.57 -14.04 -2.14
CA ARG A 164 8.01 -13.71 -2.20
C ARG A 164 8.86 -14.55 -1.25
N HIS A 165 8.33 -15.05 -0.13
CA HIS A 165 9.07 -15.97 0.75
C HIS A 165 9.50 -17.23 -0.01
N TRP A 166 8.58 -17.84 -0.75
CA TRP A 166 8.84 -19.03 -1.55
C TRP A 166 9.71 -18.74 -2.75
N ARG A 167 9.45 -17.63 -3.47
CA ARG A 167 10.26 -17.19 -4.61
C ARG A 167 11.73 -17.00 -4.22
N ARG A 168 12.00 -16.32 -3.10
CA ARG A 168 13.36 -16.11 -2.58
C ARG A 168 14.02 -17.41 -2.13
N SER A 169 13.27 -18.30 -1.48
CA SER A 169 13.77 -19.61 -1.05
C SER A 169 14.19 -20.48 -2.23
N ALA A 170 13.41 -20.47 -3.32
CA ALA A 170 13.75 -21.17 -4.57
C ALA A 170 15.00 -20.58 -5.25
N GLN A 171 15.11 -19.25 -5.31
CA GLN A 171 16.30 -18.57 -5.85
C GLN A 171 17.57 -18.92 -5.06
N LYS A 172 17.48 -18.94 -3.72
CA LYS A 172 18.61 -19.32 -2.85
C LYS A 172 19.09 -20.75 -3.14
N LYS A 173 18.17 -21.71 -3.26
CA LYS A 173 18.49 -23.11 -3.59
C LYS A 173 19.22 -23.23 -4.94
N LYS A 174 18.75 -22.52 -5.97
CA LYS A 174 19.41 -22.48 -7.29
C LYS A 174 20.83 -21.91 -7.21
N ALA A 175 21.00 -20.81 -6.48
CA ALA A 175 22.31 -20.19 -6.27
C ALA A 175 23.29 -21.13 -5.55
N THR A 176 22.85 -21.83 -4.49
CA THR A 176 23.67 -22.81 -3.78
C THR A 176 24.03 -24.03 -4.63
N ALA A 177 23.10 -24.53 -5.46
CA ALA A 177 23.36 -25.66 -6.35
C ALA A 177 24.39 -25.30 -7.44
N ARG A 178 24.30 -24.08 -7.99
CA ARG A 178 25.26 -23.56 -8.98
C ARG A 178 26.68 -23.42 -8.40
N ASN A 179 26.79 -23.08 -7.11
CA ASN A 179 28.09 -22.88 -6.45
C ASN A 179 28.64 -24.16 -5.81
N ARG A 180 28.03 -25.33 -6.06
CA ARG A 180 28.52 -26.60 -5.50
C ARG A 180 29.74 -27.06 -6.31
N PRO A 181 30.87 -27.37 -5.65
CA PRO A 181 32.04 -27.90 -6.35
C PRO A 181 31.66 -29.19 -7.10
N ARG A 182 32.16 -29.32 -8.34
CA ARG A 182 31.91 -30.48 -9.19
C ARG A 182 32.47 -31.73 -8.46
N PRO A 183 31.72 -32.84 -8.39
CA PRO A 183 32.26 -34.07 -7.80
C PRO A 183 33.54 -34.45 -8.53
N ALA A 184 34.58 -34.82 -7.78
CA ALA A 184 35.85 -35.27 -8.34
C ALA A 184 35.58 -36.40 -9.34
N ARG A 185 36.16 -36.29 -10.55
CA ARG A 185 36.13 -37.39 -11.53
C ARG A 185 36.70 -38.61 -10.84
N ARG A 186 35.93 -39.71 -10.77
CA ARG A 186 36.45 -41.01 -10.35
C ARG A 186 37.64 -41.35 -11.26
N PRO A 187 38.81 -41.72 -10.73
CA PRO A 187 39.89 -42.22 -11.57
C PRO A 187 39.37 -43.46 -12.31
N GLY A 188 39.52 -43.44 -13.63
CA GLY A 188 39.04 -44.52 -14.50
C GLY A 188 39.68 -45.84 -14.09
N GLY A 189 38.85 -46.85 -13.87
CA GLY A 189 39.32 -48.22 -13.69
C GLY A 189 40.09 -48.65 -14.93
N ARG A 190 41.35 -49.05 -14.72
CA ARG A 190 42.20 -49.63 -15.76
C ARG A 190 41.57 -50.96 -16.22
N PRO A 191 41.38 -51.20 -17.52
CA PRO A 191 40.93 -52.50 -17.98
C PRO A 191 42.03 -53.52 -17.70
N THR A 192 41.69 -54.56 -16.94
CA THR A 192 42.51 -55.75 -16.76
C THR A 192 42.45 -56.57 -18.05
N GLY A 193 43.57 -56.61 -18.77
CA GLY A 193 43.83 -57.59 -19.83
C GLY A 193 44.39 -58.88 -19.26
#